data_AF-A0A7L3JAN9-F1
#
_entry.id   AF-A0A7L3JAN9-F1
#
_cell.length_a   1.000
_cell.length_b   1.000
_cell.length_c   1.000
_cell.angle_alpha   90.00
_cell.angle_beta   90.00
_cell.angle_gamma   90.00
#
_symmetry.space_group_name_H-M   'P 1'
#
loop_
_entity.id
_entity.type
_entity.pdbx_description
1 polymer ?
#
loop_
_entity_poly.entity_id
_entity_poly.type
_entity_poly.pdbx_seq_one_letter_code
_entity_poly.pdbx_strand_id
1 'polypeptide(L)'
;MAAHQEKKLSEERKDKNTQNDTRTSQVQWGRAWEVDWFSLASIFFLLMFAPLIVYYFIMSCDQYQCSLIDPLVDLLTGNKHLSDIWNKTPTLTYRAAGIYTLWVAFQVFLYVFVPDFCHKFLPGYVGGVQEGAVTPAGVVNKYEINGLQAWIITHALWFANAYYFHWFSPTIIFDNWIPLLWCANVLGYAVSTFAMIKSYFFPTNAKDCKFTGNFFYDYMMGIEFNPRIGKWFDFKLFFNGRPGIVAWTLINLSYAAKQQELYGQVTNSMILVNVLQ
;
A
#
# COMPACT_ATOMS: atom_id res chain seq x y z
N MET A 1 28.20 65.77 0.72
CA MET A 1 28.23 64.65 -0.25
C MET A 1 28.38 63.28 0.41
N ALA A 2 29.07 63.12 1.54
CA ALA A 2 29.23 61.81 2.23
C ALA A 2 27.92 61.23 2.83
N ALA A 3 27.07 62.05 3.46
CA ALA A 3 25.84 61.57 4.13
C ALA A 3 24.78 61.00 3.16
N HIS A 4 24.80 61.40 1.89
CA HIS A 4 23.85 60.90 0.89
C HIS A 4 24.27 59.52 0.34
N GLN A 5 25.56 59.19 0.45
CA GLN A 5 26.15 57.95 -0.03
C GLN A 5 25.99 56.80 0.99
N GLU A 6 26.06 57.11 2.30
CA GLU A 6 25.74 56.16 3.37
C GLU A 6 24.27 55.74 3.37
N LYS A 7 23.35 56.69 3.10
CA LYS A 7 21.91 56.39 3.06
C LYS A 7 21.58 55.43 1.91
N LYS A 8 22.19 55.64 0.73
CA LYS A 8 22.02 54.80 -0.45
C LYS A 8 22.60 53.38 -0.24
N LEU A 9 23.75 53.27 0.43
CA LEU A 9 24.33 51.98 0.82
C LEU A 9 23.48 51.24 1.87
N SER A 10 22.81 51.98 2.78
CA SER A 10 21.92 51.39 3.79
C SER A 10 20.60 50.89 3.19
N GLU A 11 20.08 51.56 2.16
CA GLU A 11 18.87 51.17 1.42
C GLU A 11 19.17 49.97 0.50
N GLU A 12 20.31 49.96 -0.22
CA GLU A 12 20.75 48.78 -1.00
C GLU A 12 21.03 47.54 -0.11
N ARG A 13 21.51 47.75 1.12
CA ARG A 13 21.74 46.65 2.08
C ARG A 13 20.42 46.11 2.66
N LYS A 14 19.41 46.97 2.83
CA LYS A 14 18.05 46.57 3.19
C LYS A 14 17.35 45.83 2.05
N ASP A 15 17.49 46.29 0.81
CA ASP A 15 16.90 45.61 -0.36
C ASP A 15 17.57 44.26 -0.63
N LYS A 16 18.89 44.14 -0.43
CA LYS A 16 19.60 42.84 -0.51
C LYS A 16 19.20 41.88 0.62
N ASN A 17 18.98 42.35 1.83
CA ASN A 17 18.44 41.51 2.91
C ASN A 17 16.99 41.09 2.64
N THR A 18 16.18 41.98 2.09
CA THR A 18 14.78 41.70 1.74
C THR A 18 14.68 40.73 0.54
N GLN A 19 15.60 40.80 -0.43
CA GLN A 19 15.73 39.84 -1.53
C GLN A 19 16.29 38.48 -1.10
N ASN A 20 17.20 38.46 -0.11
CA ASN A 20 17.71 37.21 0.45
C ASN A 20 16.68 36.50 1.34
N ASP A 21 15.82 37.24 2.06
CA ASP A 21 14.70 36.66 2.83
C ASP A 21 13.51 36.23 1.94
N THR A 22 13.40 36.74 0.71
CA THR A 22 12.40 36.26 -0.28
C THR A 22 12.87 35.07 -1.11
N ARG A 23 14.14 34.65 -1.01
CA ARG A 23 14.47 33.23 -1.17
C ARG A 23 14.13 32.53 0.14
N THR A 24 12.84 32.47 0.46
CA THR A 24 12.33 31.51 1.44
C THR A 24 12.95 30.18 1.08
N SER A 25 13.86 29.70 1.92
CA SER A 25 14.25 28.30 1.94
C SER A 25 12.94 27.55 2.05
N GLN A 26 12.48 27.01 0.93
CA GLN A 26 11.27 26.21 0.87
C GLN A 26 11.54 25.11 1.88
N VAL A 27 10.88 25.17 3.04
CA VAL A 27 11.24 24.37 4.22
C VAL A 27 11.36 22.94 3.75
N GLN A 28 12.57 22.41 3.75
CA GLN A 28 12.84 21.10 3.19
C GLN A 28 12.31 20.08 4.18
N TRP A 29 11.10 19.60 3.94
CA TRP A 29 10.44 18.62 4.80
C TRP A 29 10.47 17.21 4.16
N GLY A 30 10.40 16.19 5.03
CA GLY A 30 10.26 14.78 4.63
C GLY A 30 11.52 14.16 4.04
N ARG A 31 11.34 13.34 2.99
CA ARG A 31 12.37 12.52 2.30
C ARG A 31 13.53 13.33 1.69
N ALA A 32 14.50 12.71 1.02
CA ALA A 32 15.58 13.46 0.36
C ALA A 32 15.04 14.34 -0.79
N TRP A 33 15.64 15.52 -0.98
CA TRP A 33 15.36 16.44 -2.10
C TRP A 33 16.31 16.22 -3.28
N GLU A 34 17.51 15.73 -3.00
CA GLU A 34 18.49 15.32 -3.98
C GLU A 34 18.64 13.80 -3.92
N VAL A 35 18.82 13.18 -5.08
CA VAL A 35 18.88 11.72 -5.21
C VAL A 35 20.32 11.31 -5.48
N ASP A 36 20.93 10.67 -4.50
CA ASP A 36 22.24 10.05 -4.67
C ASP A 36 22.14 8.74 -5.47
N TRP A 37 23.27 8.31 -6.04
CA TRP A 37 23.33 7.13 -6.90
C TRP A 37 22.96 5.83 -6.16
N PHE A 38 23.28 5.71 -4.88
CA PHE A 38 22.95 4.53 -4.09
C PHE A 38 21.44 4.43 -3.84
N SER A 39 20.79 5.56 -3.51
CA SER A 39 19.33 5.64 -3.42
C SER A 39 18.66 5.25 -4.74
N LEU A 40 19.18 5.76 -5.86
CA LEU A 40 18.62 5.43 -7.18
C LEU A 40 18.77 3.93 -7.50
N ALA A 41 19.95 3.35 -7.29
CA ALA A 41 20.20 1.93 -7.49
C ALA A 41 19.28 1.06 -6.61
N SER A 42 19.09 1.45 -5.35
CA SER A 42 18.20 0.77 -4.40
C SER A 42 16.74 0.82 -4.86
N ILE A 43 16.29 1.95 -5.40
CA ILE A 43 14.92 2.10 -5.92
C ILE A 43 14.69 1.23 -7.15
N PHE A 44 15.63 1.24 -8.09
CA PHE A 44 15.56 0.33 -9.25
C PHE A 44 15.50 -1.13 -8.81
N PHE A 45 16.31 -1.51 -7.82
CA PHE A 45 16.29 -2.85 -7.26
C PHE A 45 14.91 -3.17 -6.67
N LEU A 46 14.36 -2.33 -5.80
CA LEU A 46 13.06 -2.59 -5.18
C LEU A 46 11.92 -2.64 -6.21
N LEU A 47 11.89 -1.71 -7.17
CA LEU A 47 10.84 -1.66 -8.20
C LEU A 47 10.88 -2.86 -9.14
N MET A 48 12.03 -3.48 -9.38
CA MET A 48 12.12 -4.66 -10.26
C MET A 48 12.00 -5.97 -9.49
N PHE A 49 12.63 -6.08 -8.33
CA PHE A 49 12.80 -7.35 -7.64
C PHE A 49 11.78 -7.62 -6.52
N ALA A 50 11.10 -6.61 -5.95
CA ALA A 50 10.15 -6.87 -4.87
C ALA A 50 9.02 -7.85 -5.26
N PRO A 51 8.36 -7.73 -6.43
CA PRO A 51 7.39 -8.73 -6.88
C PRO A 51 7.99 -10.13 -7.06
N LEU A 52 9.22 -10.19 -7.59
CA LEU A 52 9.94 -11.44 -7.85
C LEU A 52 10.37 -12.14 -6.56
N ILE A 53 10.74 -11.37 -5.53
CA ILE A 53 11.08 -11.89 -4.21
C ILE A 53 9.84 -12.53 -3.55
N VAL A 54 8.68 -11.86 -3.59
CA VAL A 54 7.44 -12.43 -3.05
C VAL A 54 7.03 -13.68 -3.84
N TYR A 55 7.12 -13.62 -5.17
CA TYR A 55 6.89 -14.78 -6.02
C TYR A 55 7.84 -15.93 -5.69
N TYR A 56 9.12 -15.67 -5.42
CA TYR A 56 10.09 -16.69 -5.02
C TYR A 56 9.64 -17.45 -3.78
N PHE A 57 9.22 -16.75 -2.72
CA PHE A 57 8.71 -17.40 -1.50
C PHE A 57 7.48 -18.27 -1.77
N ILE A 58 6.55 -17.78 -2.60
CA ILE A 58 5.33 -18.52 -2.93
C ILE A 58 5.66 -19.76 -3.76
N MET A 59 6.51 -19.61 -4.78
CA MET A 59 6.97 -20.71 -5.64
C MET A 59 7.75 -21.76 -4.85
N SER A 60 8.61 -21.36 -3.92
CA SER A 60 9.29 -22.29 -3.00
C SER A 60 8.28 -23.12 -2.20
N CYS A 61 7.21 -22.50 -1.71
CA CYS A 61 6.16 -23.22 -0.99
C CYS A 61 5.33 -24.14 -1.87
N ASP A 62 4.96 -23.69 -3.07
CA ASP A 62 4.13 -24.44 -4.01
C ASP A 62 4.87 -25.63 -4.64
N GLN A 63 6.11 -25.42 -5.07
CA GLN A 63 6.86 -26.40 -5.89
C GLN A 63 7.96 -27.15 -5.13
N TYR A 64 8.41 -26.64 -3.97
CA TYR A 64 9.58 -27.13 -3.22
C TYR A 64 9.33 -27.37 -1.74
N GLN A 65 8.08 -27.61 -1.32
CA GLN A 65 7.74 -27.88 0.10
C GLN A 65 8.23 -26.78 1.06
N CYS A 66 8.20 -25.53 0.60
CA CYS A 66 8.70 -24.35 1.30
C CYS A 66 10.22 -24.33 1.57
N SER A 67 11.01 -25.14 0.87
CA SER A 67 12.47 -25.05 0.90
C SER A 67 12.96 -23.84 0.09
N LEU A 68 13.77 -22.99 0.73
CA LEU A 68 14.36 -21.81 0.11
C LEU A 68 15.73 -22.06 -0.52
N ILE A 69 16.27 -23.27 -0.40
CA ILE A 69 17.60 -23.61 -0.91
C ILE A 69 17.48 -24.49 -2.16
N ASP A 70 16.54 -25.43 -2.17
CA ASP A 70 16.39 -26.39 -3.26
C ASP A 70 16.13 -25.75 -4.63
N PRO A 71 15.33 -24.66 -4.77
CA PRO A 71 15.20 -23.97 -6.06
C PRO A 71 16.53 -23.42 -6.58
N LEU A 72 17.38 -22.90 -5.69
CA LEU A 72 18.70 -22.37 -6.05
C LEU A 72 19.66 -23.48 -6.46
N VAL A 73 19.66 -24.59 -5.71
CA VAL A 73 20.50 -25.76 -6.02
C VAL A 73 20.10 -26.35 -7.37
N ASP A 74 18.81 -26.51 -7.65
CA ASP A 74 18.32 -27.03 -8.94
C ASP A 74 18.75 -26.16 -10.12
N LEU A 75 18.71 -24.83 -9.95
CA LEU A 75 19.14 -23.88 -10.99
C LEU A 75 20.67 -23.88 -11.18
N LEU A 76 21.45 -23.96 -10.10
CA LEU A 76 22.91 -23.95 -10.15
C LEU A 76 23.49 -25.26 -10.70
N THR A 77 22.84 -26.39 -10.41
CA THR A 77 23.25 -27.72 -10.89
C THR A 77 22.78 -27.99 -12.32
N GLY A 78 21.91 -27.16 -12.88
CA GLY A 78 21.35 -27.34 -14.22
C GLY A 78 20.26 -28.42 -14.30
N ASN A 79 19.74 -28.89 -13.16
CA ASN A 79 18.67 -29.89 -13.11
C ASN A 79 17.34 -29.34 -13.62
N LYS A 80 17.09 -28.04 -13.45
CA LYS A 80 15.93 -27.33 -13.98
C LYS A 80 16.34 -25.98 -14.53
N HIS A 81 15.64 -25.54 -15.57
CA HIS A 81 15.76 -24.19 -16.07
C HIS A 81 14.69 -23.27 -15.47
N LEU A 82 14.94 -21.96 -15.51
CA LEU A 82 13.96 -20.95 -15.09
C LEU A 82 12.62 -21.08 -15.84
N SER A 83 12.66 -21.51 -17.11
CA SER A 83 11.47 -21.80 -17.90
C SER A 83 10.61 -22.90 -17.29
N ASP A 84 11.21 -23.92 -16.69
CA ASP A 84 10.48 -25.06 -16.14
C ASP A 84 9.71 -24.67 -14.88
N ILE A 85 10.31 -23.80 -14.06
CA ILE A 85 9.68 -23.22 -12.87
C ILE A 85 8.55 -22.27 -13.30
N TRP A 86 8.82 -21.41 -14.29
CA TRP A 86 7.85 -20.45 -14.79
C TRP A 86 6.65 -21.11 -15.46
N ASN A 87 6.85 -22.18 -16.24
CA ASN A 87 5.77 -22.90 -16.92
C ASN A 87 4.78 -23.56 -15.96
N LYS A 88 5.19 -23.86 -14.72
CA LYS A 88 4.32 -24.38 -13.67
C LYS A 88 3.56 -23.29 -12.92
N THR A 89 3.94 -22.04 -13.10
CA THR A 89 3.36 -20.91 -12.37
C THR A 89 1.99 -20.57 -12.94
N PRO A 90 0.91 -20.62 -12.13
CA PRO A 90 -0.39 -20.17 -12.56
C PRO A 90 -0.34 -18.72 -13.06
N THR A 91 -0.84 -18.52 -14.27
CA THR A 91 -0.95 -17.19 -14.88
C THR A 91 -2.14 -16.43 -14.31
N LEU A 92 -2.22 -15.13 -14.62
CA LEU A 92 -3.37 -14.31 -14.28
C LEU A 92 -4.65 -14.88 -14.93
N THR A 93 -5.66 -15.17 -14.11
CA THR A 93 -6.95 -15.69 -14.58
C THR A 93 -8.06 -14.64 -14.46
N TYR A 94 -9.05 -14.68 -15.35
CA TYR A 94 -10.23 -13.81 -15.27
C TYR A 94 -11.01 -14.00 -13.96
N ARG A 95 -11.02 -15.22 -13.42
CA ARG A 95 -11.64 -15.53 -12.13
C ARG A 95 -10.94 -14.78 -10.99
N ALA A 96 -9.62 -14.87 -10.91
CA ALA A 96 -8.85 -14.19 -9.87
C ALA A 96 -8.95 -12.66 -10.00
N ALA A 97 -8.89 -12.13 -11.23
CA ALA A 97 -9.14 -10.73 -11.50
C ALA A 97 -10.52 -10.29 -10.99
N GLY A 98 -11.58 -11.05 -11.31
CA GLY A 98 -12.93 -10.77 -10.82
C GLY A 98 -13.04 -10.79 -9.29
N ILE A 99 -12.45 -11.80 -8.63
CA ILE A 99 -12.40 -11.90 -7.16
C ILE A 99 -11.71 -10.67 -6.56
N TYR A 100 -10.53 -10.32 -7.08
CA TYR A 100 -9.74 -9.22 -6.54
C TYR A 100 -10.39 -7.86 -6.80
N THR A 101 -10.98 -7.65 -7.98
CA THR A 101 -11.75 -6.44 -8.28
C THR A 101 -12.97 -6.31 -7.36
N LEU A 102 -13.72 -7.40 -7.14
CA LEU A 102 -14.86 -7.38 -6.22
C LEU A 102 -14.42 -7.09 -4.79
N TRP A 103 -13.30 -7.69 -4.35
CA TRP A 103 -12.70 -7.42 -3.05
C TRP A 103 -12.36 -5.94 -2.86
N VAL A 104 -11.61 -5.35 -3.80
CA VAL A 104 -11.22 -3.94 -3.73
C VAL A 104 -12.45 -3.03 -3.80
N ALA A 105 -13.40 -3.32 -4.69
CA ALA A 105 -14.65 -2.55 -4.80
C ALA A 105 -15.47 -2.60 -3.51
N PHE A 106 -15.55 -3.77 -2.88
CA PHE A 106 -16.22 -3.93 -1.59
C PHE A 106 -15.52 -3.13 -0.49
N GLN A 107 -14.18 -3.16 -0.42
CA GLN A 107 -13.43 -2.36 0.53
C GLN A 107 -13.58 -0.85 0.28
N VAL A 108 -13.60 -0.41 -0.99
CA VAL A 108 -13.91 0.99 -1.34
C VAL A 108 -15.32 1.35 -0.88
N PHE A 109 -16.29 0.47 -1.08
CA PHE A 109 -17.66 0.70 -0.65
C PHE A 109 -17.75 0.90 0.87
N LEU A 110 -17.13 0.00 1.65
CA LEU A 110 -17.07 0.14 3.10
C LEU A 110 -16.35 1.42 3.52
N TYR A 111 -15.25 1.79 2.86
CA TYR A 111 -14.48 2.97 3.22
C TYR A 111 -15.20 4.29 2.92
N VAL A 112 -15.99 4.36 1.85
CA VAL A 112 -16.65 5.60 1.40
C VAL A 112 -18.05 5.77 1.95
N PHE A 113 -18.85 4.69 2.01
CA PHE A 113 -20.29 4.80 2.23
C PHE A 113 -20.75 4.38 3.63
N VAL A 114 -19.92 3.65 4.38
CA VAL A 114 -20.31 3.13 5.68
C VAL A 114 -19.73 4.02 6.78
N PRO A 115 -20.53 4.85 7.47
CA PRO A 115 -20.02 5.61 8.60
C PRO A 115 -19.71 4.67 9.77
N ASP A 116 -18.79 5.10 10.62
CA ASP A 116 -18.47 4.36 11.84
C ASP A 116 -19.61 4.49 12.85
N PHE A 117 -20.09 3.35 13.33
CA PHE A 117 -21.02 3.22 14.45
C PHE A 117 -20.35 2.56 15.65
N CYS A 118 -19.25 1.83 15.45
CA CYS A 118 -18.52 1.15 16.52
C CYS A 118 -18.07 2.12 17.63
N HIS A 119 -17.68 3.36 17.31
CA HIS A 119 -17.29 4.37 18.33
C HIS A 119 -18.40 4.73 19.31
N LYS A 120 -19.68 4.50 18.95
CA LYS A 120 -20.81 4.81 19.83
C LYS A 120 -21.00 3.74 20.91
N PHE A 121 -20.57 2.51 20.65
CA PHE A 121 -20.82 1.36 21.52
C PHE A 121 -19.57 0.88 22.24
N LEU A 122 -18.39 1.07 21.65
CA LEU A 122 -17.13 0.57 22.20
C LEU A 122 -16.44 1.65 23.04
N PRO A 123 -16.42 1.53 24.37
CA PRO A 123 -15.72 2.47 25.22
C PRO A 123 -14.22 2.46 24.92
N GLY A 124 -13.63 3.64 24.71
CA GLY A 124 -12.21 3.79 24.40
C GLY A 124 -11.84 3.64 22.91
N TYR A 125 -12.77 3.24 22.04
CA TYR A 125 -12.53 3.24 20.59
C TYR A 125 -12.74 4.65 20.01
N VAL A 126 -11.70 5.18 19.38
CA VAL A 126 -11.76 6.47 18.68
C VAL A 126 -12.01 6.22 17.19
N GLY A 127 -13.29 6.19 16.82
CA GLY A 127 -13.77 6.06 15.44
C GLY A 127 -14.54 7.30 14.96
N GLY A 128 -15.17 7.20 13.79
CA GLY A 128 -15.91 8.31 13.17
C GLY A 128 -15.01 9.39 12.57
N VAL A 129 -15.53 10.61 12.40
CA VAL A 129 -14.76 11.71 11.80
C VAL A 129 -13.67 12.18 12.76
N GLN A 130 -12.42 11.94 12.41
CA GLN A 130 -11.24 12.33 13.17
C GLN A 130 -10.33 13.27 12.37
N GLU A 131 -9.60 14.11 13.08
CA GLU A 131 -8.58 14.98 12.50
C GLU A 131 -7.24 14.24 12.40
N GLY A 132 -6.61 14.34 11.23
CA GLY A 132 -5.27 13.79 10.99
C GLY A 132 -4.17 14.74 11.43
N ALA A 133 -2.93 14.35 11.16
CA ALA A 133 -1.76 15.20 11.40
C ALA A 133 -1.78 16.44 10.49
N VAL A 134 -1.20 17.53 10.99
CA VAL A 134 -0.96 18.76 10.22
C VAL A 134 0.02 18.45 9.09
N THR A 135 -0.37 18.73 7.85
CA THR A 135 0.51 18.57 6.69
C THR A 135 1.60 19.66 6.68
N PRO A 136 2.68 19.47 5.90
CA PRO A 136 3.71 20.50 5.74
C PRO A 136 3.18 21.85 5.26
N ALA A 137 2.10 21.87 4.48
CA ALA A 137 1.40 23.09 4.09
C ALA A 137 0.49 23.70 5.18
N GLY A 138 0.43 23.12 6.37
CA GLY A 138 -0.41 23.55 7.49
C GLY A 138 -1.86 23.08 7.40
N VAL A 139 -2.18 22.09 6.56
CA VAL A 139 -3.56 21.59 6.38
C VAL A 139 -3.84 20.46 7.36
N VAL A 140 -5.02 20.44 7.97
CA VAL A 140 -5.50 19.32 8.79
C VAL A 140 -6.57 18.56 8.02
N ASN A 141 -6.26 17.34 7.60
CA ASN A 141 -7.19 16.49 6.88
C ASN A 141 -8.16 15.80 7.85
N LYS A 142 -9.43 15.68 7.46
CA LYS A 142 -10.43 14.89 8.19
C LYS A 142 -10.60 13.51 7.56
N TYR A 143 -10.77 12.51 8.41
CA TYR A 143 -10.87 11.10 8.04
C TYR A 143 -12.05 10.44 8.74
N GLU A 144 -12.82 9.64 8.00
CA GLU A 144 -13.81 8.74 8.60
C GLU A 144 -13.12 7.45 9.02
N ILE A 145 -12.96 7.25 10.33
CA ILE A 145 -12.28 6.10 10.91
C ILE A 145 -13.30 5.02 11.23
N ASN A 146 -13.56 4.15 10.26
CA ASN A 146 -14.45 2.97 10.37
C ASN A 146 -13.68 1.63 10.18
N GLY A 147 -12.40 1.61 10.56
CA GLY A 147 -11.48 0.47 10.40
C GLY A 147 -12.03 -0.83 10.94
N LEU A 148 -12.35 -0.80 12.23
CA LEU A 148 -12.84 -1.95 12.99
C LEU A 148 -14.19 -2.43 12.44
N GLN A 149 -15.11 -1.52 12.15
CA GLN A 149 -16.41 -1.87 11.61
C GLN A 149 -16.31 -2.59 10.26
N ALA A 150 -15.47 -2.08 9.34
CA ALA A 150 -15.28 -2.74 8.05
C ALA A 150 -14.67 -4.13 8.20
N TRP A 151 -13.73 -4.30 9.13
CA TRP A 151 -13.16 -5.61 9.45
C TRP A 151 -14.24 -6.56 9.98
N ILE A 152 -15.06 -6.13 10.95
CA ILE A 152 -16.16 -6.94 11.52
C ILE A 152 -17.14 -7.35 10.42
N ILE A 153 -17.62 -6.41 9.60
CA ILE A 153 -18.56 -6.68 8.51
C ILE A 153 -17.96 -7.70 7.54
N THR A 154 -16.71 -7.50 7.14
CA THR A 154 -16.01 -8.39 6.20
C THR A 154 -15.92 -9.82 6.74
N HIS A 155 -15.52 -10.00 8.00
CA HIS A 155 -15.34 -11.31 8.62
C HIS A 155 -16.68 -11.98 8.92
N ALA A 156 -17.66 -11.23 9.41
CA ALA A 156 -19.01 -11.73 9.65
C ALA A 156 -19.63 -12.26 8.35
N LEU A 157 -19.46 -11.54 7.23
CA LEU A 157 -19.91 -12.00 5.92
C LEU A 157 -19.16 -13.25 5.45
N TRP A 158 -17.85 -13.33 5.67
CA TRP A 158 -17.07 -14.52 5.31
C TRP A 158 -17.53 -15.75 6.12
N PHE A 159 -17.71 -15.63 7.43
CA PHE A 159 -18.23 -16.71 8.27
C PHE A 159 -19.67 -17.07 7.92
N ALA A 160 -20.53 -16.07 7.68
CA ALA A 160 -21.91 -16.32 7.27
C ALA A 160 -21.95 -17.05 5.91
N ASN A 161 -21.05 -16.71 4.99
CA ASN A 161 -20.89 -17.45 3.75
C ASN A 161 -20.41 -18.89 3.99
N ALA A 162 -19.43 -19.10 4.86
CA ALA A 162 -18.88 -20.42 5.14
C ALA A 162 -19.89 -21.39 5.77
N TYR A 163 -20.77 -20.90 6.65
CA TYR A 163 -21.69 -21.75 7.42
C TYR A 163 -23.14 -21.74 6.93
N TYR A 164 -23.58 -20.71 6.21
CA TYR A 164 -25.00 -20.54 5.85
C TYR A 164 -25.24 -20.32 4.36
N PHE A 165 -24.57 -19.34 3.74
CA PHE A 165 -24.93 -18.94 2.36
C PHE A 165 -24.30 -19.79 1.27
N HIS A 166 -23.07 -20.28 1.48
CA HIS A 166 -22.32 -21.09 0.53
C HIS A 166 -22.23 -20.49 -0.89
N TRP A 167 -22.17 -19.16 -1.02
CA TRP A 167 -22.03 -18.47 -2.31
C TRP A 167 -20.66 -18.69 -2.96
N PHE A 168 -19.62 -18.88 -2.14
CA PHE A 168 -18.27 -19.20 -2.59
C PHE A 168 -17.53 -20.08 -1.58
N SER A 169 -16.48 -20.77 -2.02
CA SER A 169 -15.68 -21.62 -1.13
C SER A 169 -14.93 -20.78 -0.08
N PRO A 170 -14.93 -21.16 1.20
CA PRO A 170 -14.07 -20.55 2.22
C PRO A 170 -12.57 -20.60 1.87
N THR A 171 -12.16 -21.55 1.01
CA THR A 171 -10.77 -21.74 0.53
C THR A 171 -10.41 -20.88 -0.68
N ILE A 172 -11.32 -20.03 -1.17
CA ILE A 172 -11.17 -19.33 -2.46
C ILE A 172 -9.87 -18.55 -2.63
N ILE A 173 -9.33 -18.00 -1.53
CA ILE A 173 -8.08 -17.22 -1.55
C ILE A 173 -6.90 -18.17 -1.73
N PHE A 174 -6.84 -19.25 -0.95
CA PHE A 174 -5.83 -20.30 -1.09
C PHE A 174 -5.84 -20.87 -2.52
N ASP A 175 -7.02 -21.22 -3.03
CA ASP A 175 -7.14 -21.87 -4.34
C ASP A 175 -6.75 -20.95 -5.52
N ASN A 176 -6.69 -19.63 -5.30
CA ASN A 176 -6.33 -18.63 -6.31
C ASN A 176 -5.10 -17.81 -5.89
N TRP A 177 -4.25 -18.31 -5.00
CA TRP A 177 -3.21 -17.54 -4.34
C TRP A 177 -2.22 -16.87 -5.31
N ILE A 178 -1.65 -17.64 -6.24
CA ILE A 178 -0.67 -17.12 -7.21
C ILE A 178 -1.33 -16.13 -8.20
N PRO A 179 -2.49 -16.41 -8.81
CA PRO A 179 -3.18 -15.42 -9.63
C PRO A 179 -3.53 -14.11 -8.88
N LEU A 180 -3.91 -14.20 -7.60
CA LEU A 180 -4.20 -13.03 -6.76
C LEU A 180 -2.94 -12.19 -6.45
N LEU A 181 -1.78 -12.83 -6.30
CA LEU A 181 -0.49 -12.13 -6.21
C LEU A 181 -0.27 -11.23 -7.43
N TRP A 182 -0.53 -11.74 -8.63
CA TRP A 182 -0.39 -10.94 -9.86
C TRP A 182 -1.39 -9.78 -9.89
N CYS A 183 -2.65 -10.00 -9.50
CA CYS A 183 -3.65 -8.94 -9.38
C CYS A 183 -3.19 -7.81 -8.43
N ALA A 184 -2.64 -8.18 -7.27
CA ALA A 184 -2.16 -7.23 -6.28
C ALA A 184 -0.97 -6.41 -6.79
N ASN A 185 -0.01 -7.04 -7.48
CA ASN A 185 1.12 -6.35 -8.09
C ASN A 185 0.66 -5.38 -9.20
N VAL A 186 -0.24 -5.82 -10.10
CA VAL A 186 -0.82 -4.97 -11.15
C VAL A 186 -1.51 -3.75 -10.53
N LEU A 187 -2.32 -3.95 -9.48
CA LEU A 187 -2.97 -2.84 -8.79
C LEU A 187 -1.95 -1.90 -8.14
N GLY A 188 -0.90 -2.42 -7.52
CA GLY A 188 0.18 -1.62 -6.93
C GLY A 188 0.81 -0.65 -7.94
N TYR A 189 1.28 -1.17 -9.08
CA TYR A 189 1.83 -0.30 -10.14
C TYR A 189 0.79 0.62 -10.75
N ALA A 190 -0.46 0.17 -10.92
CA ALA A 190 -1.53 1.01 -11.46
C ALA A 190 -1.82 2.21 -10.54
N VAL A 191 -1.89 1.99 -9.23
CA VAL A 191 -2.16 3.04 -8.24
C VAL A 191 -0.96 3.98 -8.08
N SER A 192 0.28 3.47 -8.08
CA SER A 192 1.48 4.31 -8.05
C SER A 192 1.58 5.20 -9.29
N THR A 193 1.29 4.63 -10.46
CA THR A 193 1.25 5.38 -11.73
C THR A 193 0.15 6.44 -11.70
N PHE A 194 -1.04 6.08 -11.23
CA PHE A 194 -2.14 7.00 -11.06
C PHE A 194 -1.78 8.15 -10.11
N ALA A 195 -1.21 7.84 -8.94
CA ALA A 195 -0.82 8.84 -7.94
C ALA A 195 0.26 9.79 -8.48
N MET A 196 1.22 9.28 -9.26
CA MET A 196 2.22 10.10 -9.93
C MET A 196 1.56 11.02 -10.97
N ILE A 197 0.76 10.49 -11.90
CA ILE A 197 0.05 11.30 -12.92
C ILE A 197 -0.79 12.38 -12.24
N LYS A 198 -1.60 11.98 -11.25
CA LYS A 198 -2.45 12.88 -10.47
C LYS A 198 -1.64 14.02 -9.84
N SER A 199 -0.45 13.75 -9.31
CA SER A 199 0.37 14.78 -8.67
C SER A 199 0.82 15.90 -9.62
N TYR A 200 0.99 15.60 -10.92
CA TYR A 200 1.37 16.58 -11.93
C TYR A 200 0.18 17.39 -12.44
N PHE A 201 -0.98 16.76 -12.62
CA PHE A 201 -2.12 17.42 -13.26
C PHE A 201 -3.18 17.94 -12.28
N PHE A 202 -3.41 17.21 -11.18
CA PHE A 202 -4.48 17.46 -10.22
C PHE A 202 -4.03 17.22 -8.77
N PRO A 203 -2.97 17.92 -8.29
CA PRO A 203 -2.49 17.74 -6.93
C PRO A 203 -3.57 18.17 -5.93
N THR A 204 -3.70 17.41 -4.83
CA THR A 204 -4.64 17.73 -3.74
C THR A 204 -4.30 19.08 -3.11
N ASN A 205 -3.01 19.32 -2.90
CA ASN A 205 -2.45 20.60 -2.47
C ASN A 205 -1.03 20.72 -3.02
N ALA A 206 -0.80 21.71 -3.88
CA ALA A 206 0.51 21.92 -4.52
C ALA A 206 1.65 22.19 -3.52
N LYS A 207 1.35 22.75 -2.34
CA LYS A 207 2.34 22.99 -1.29
C LYS A 207 2.75 21.71 -0.54
N ASP A 208 1.95 20.66 -0.65
CA ASP A 208 2.21 19.32 -0.11
C ASP A 208 2.76 18.36 -1.20
N CYS A 209 3.15 18.88 -2.36
CA CYS A 209 3.85 18.12 -3.39
C CYS A 209 5.35 18.29 -3.27
N LYS A 210 6.07 17.20 -3.51
CA LYS A 210 7.53 17.18 -3.53
C LYS A 210 8.03 16.52 -4.80
N PHE A 211 8.79 17.29 -5.58
CA PHE A 211 9.43 16.84 -6.81
C PHE A 211 10.95 16.87 -6.61
N THR A 212 11.64 15.79 -6.94
CA THR A 212 13.12 15.76 -6.94
C THR A 212 13.70 15.89 -8.33
N GLY A 213 12.87 15.79 -9.38
CA GLY A 213 13.30 15.80 -10.77
C GLY A 213 13.80 14.44 -11.26
N ASN A 214 13.88 13.43 -10.38
CA ASN A 214 14.19 12.05 -10.77
C ASN A 214 12.91 11.21 -10.81
N PHE A 215 12.54 10.78 -12.02
CA PHE A 215 11.31 10.03 -12.26
C PHE A 215 11.18 8.77 -11.38
N PHE A 216 12.21 7.93 -11.31
CA PHE A 216 12.15 6.67 -10.56
C PHE A 216 12.05 6.91 -9.07
N TYR A 217 12.78 7.92 -8.56
CA TYR A 217 12.72 8.29 -7.15
C TYR A 217 11.33 8.83 -6.76
N ASP A 218 10.78 9.72 -7.57
CA ASP A 218 9.45 10.28 -7.34
C ASP A 218 8.33 9.25 -7.54
N TYR A 219 8.52 8.28 -8.44
CA TYR A 219 7.60 7.15 -8.63
C TYR A 219 7.55 6.25 -7.40
N MET A 220 8.71 5.88 -6.85
CA MET A 220 8.80 5.00 -5.68
C MET A 220 8.30 5.68 -4.40
N MET A 221 8.70 6.94 -4.19
CA MET A 221 8.42 7.65 -2.94
C MET A 221 7.07 8.37 -2.93
N GLY A 222 6.50 8.63 -4.12
CA GLY A 222 5.32 9.45 -4.29
C GLY A 222 5.60 10.96 -4.14
N ILE A 223 4.87 11.75 -4.93
CA ILE A 223 5.03 13.21 -4.99
C ILE A 223 4.09 13.91 -4.00
N GLU A 224 2.82 13.52 -3.97
CA GLU A 224 1.84 14.09 -3.04
C GLU A 224 2.00 13.52 -1.62
N PHE A 225 1.97 14.39 -0.62
CA PHE A 225 2.02 13.95 0.77
C PHE A 225 0.80 13.11 1.16
N ASN A 226 -0.42 13.49 0.76
CA ASN A 226 -1.63 12.70 0.94
C ASN A 226 -2.45 12.79 -0.35
N PRO A 227 -2.26 11.87 -1.32
CA PRO A 227 -3.07 11.87 -2.53
C PRO A 227 -4.52 11.51 -2.18
N ARG A 228 -5.48 12.38 -2.55
CA ARG A 228 -6.91 12.20 -2.28
C ARG A 228 -7.77 12.34 -3.53
N ILE A 229 -8.89 11.62 -3.57
CA ILE A 229 -10.01 11.88 -4.46
C ILE A 229 -11.13 12.53 -3.65
N GLY A 230 -11.48 13.76 -4.02
CA GLY A 230 -12.42 14.57 -3.26
C GLY A 230 -11.94 14.84 -1.84
N LYS A 231 -12.88 15.00 -0.91
CA LYS A 231 -12.59 15.39 0.48
C LYS A 231 -12.35 14.21 1.44
N TRP A 232 -12.65 12.98 1.02
CA TRP A 232 -12.75 11.84 1.94
C TRP A 232 -11.86 10.68 1.53
N PHE A 233 -11.76 10.37 0.24
CA PHE A 233 -10.99 9.21 -0.20
C PHE A 233 -9.49 9.52 -0.20
N ASP A 234 -8.78 9.04 0.82
CA ASP A 234 -7.32 9.11 0.91
C ASP A 234 -6.69 7.76 0.58
N PHE A 235 -5.78 7.75 -0.40
CA PHE A 235 -5.15 6.52 -0.89
C PHE A 235 -4.23 5.88 0.15
N LYS A 236 -3.49 6.68 0.93
CA LYS A 236 -2.55 6.14 1.93
C LYS A 236 -3.33 5.43 3.03
N LEU A 237 -4.37 6.08 3.56
CA LEU A 237 -5.20 5.47 4.59
C LEU A 237 -5.96 4.24 4.06
N PHE A 238 -6.49 4.32 2.83
CA PHE A 238 -7.21 3.21 2.22
C PHE A 238 -6.32 1.98 2.04
N PHE A 239 -5.18 2.10 1.35
CA PHE A 239 -4.30 0.96 1.06
C PHE A 239 -3.56 0.43 2.29
N ASN A 240 -3.25 1.28 3.27
CA ASN A 240 -2.62 0.83 4.51
C ASN A 240 -3.55 -0.07 5.33
N GLY A 241 -4.85 0.26 5.41
CA GLY A 241 -5.79 -0.45 6.28
C GLY A 241 -6.68 -1.49 5.59
N ARG A 242 -7.16 -1.23 4.37
CA ARG A 242 -8.33 -1.95 3.81
C ARG A 242 -7.94 -3.19 3.00
N PRO A 243 -7.49 -3.06 1.74
CA PRO A 243 -7.21 -4.24 0.92
C PRO A 243 -6.02 -5.06 1.42
N GLY A 244 -5.17 -4.50 2.29
CA GLY A 244 -4.02 -5.17 2.90
C GLY A 244 -4.38 -5.87 4.21
N ILE A 245 -4.55 -5.11 5.30
CA ILE A 245 -4.73 -5.68 6.65
C ILE A 245 -6.01 -6.52 6.78
N VAL A 246 -7.14 -6.10 6.19
CA VAL A 246 -8.37 -6.92 6.23
C VAL A 246 -8.22 -8.19 5.38
N ALA A 247 -7.46 -8.13 4.28
CA ALA A 247 -7.19 -9.32 3.49
C ALA A 247 -6.25 -10.29 4.19
N TRP A 248 -5.26 -9.80 4.95
CA TRP A 248 -4.31 -10.64 5.69
C TRP A 248 -5.01 -11.64 6.61
N THR A 249 -5.95 -11.17 7.42
CA THR A 249 -6.70 -12.06 8.32
C THR A 249 -7.60 -13.04 7.54
N LEU A 250 -8.19 -12.62 6.42
CA LEU A 250 -8.93 -13.54 5.53
C LEU A 250 -8.05 -14.58 4.84
N ILE A 251 -6.81 -14.22 4.46
CA ILE A 251 -5.83 -15.16 3.91
C ILE A 251 -5.57 -16.26 4.94
N ASN A 252 -5.28 -15.89 6.19
CA ASN A 252 -5.04 -16.86 7.27
C ASN A 252 -6.26 -17.80 7.47
N LEU A 253 -7.47 -17.25 7.50
CA LEU A 253 -8.70 -18.04 7.62
C LEU A 253 -8.93 -18.96 6.42
N SER A 254 -8.64 -18.50 5.20
CA SER A 254 -8.74 -19.33 3.99
C SER A 254 -7.73 -20.48 4.01
N TYR A 255 -6.52 -20.26 4.54
CA TYR A 255 -5.51 -21.32 4.71
C TYR A 255 -5.92 -22.32 5.80
N ALA A 256 -6.49 -21.85 6.92
CA ALA A 256 -7.04 -22.72 7.94
C ALA A 256 -8.21 -23.57 7.41
N ALA A 257 -9.12 -22.97 6.63
CA ALA A 257 -10.21 -23.67 5.95
C ALA A 257 -9.67 -24.72 4.98
N LYS A 258 -8.59 -24.41 4.24
CA LYS A 258 -7.96 -25.38 3.34
C LYS A 258 -7.32 -26.54 4.11
N GLN A 259 -6.69 -26.27 5.24
CA GLN A 259 -6.14 -27.33 6.10
C GLN A 259 -7.25 -28.26 6.60
N GLN A 260 -8.40 -27.70 7.02
CA GLN A 260 -9.57 -28.47 7.40
C GLN A 260 -10.11 -29.33 6.24
N GLU A 261 -10.17 -28.78 5.02
CA GLU A 261 -10.62 -29.51 3.82
C GLU A 261 -9.69 -30.69 3.49
N LEU A 262 -8.38 -30.48 3.52
CA LEU A 262 -7.40 -31.49 3.11
C LEU A 262 -7.16 -32.58 4.17
N TYR A 263 -7.19 -32.22 5.45
CA TYR A 263 -6.75 -33.10 6.53
C TYR A 263 -7.87 -33.43 7.55
N GLY A 264 -9.06 -32.87 7.38
CA GLY A 264 -10.19 -33.07 8.30
C GLY A 264 -10.03 -32.40 9.67
N GLN A 265 -8.96 -31.64 9.89
CA GLN A 265 -8.69 -30.92 11.13
C GLN A 265 -7.83 -29.67 10.91
N VAL A 266 -8.00 -28.66 11.76
CA VAL A 266 -7.10 -27.50 11.87
C VAL A 266 -6.11 -27.76 13.01
N THR A 267 -4.81 -27.61 12.74
CA THR A 267 -3.76 -27.88 13.74
C THR A 267 -3.65 -26.75 14.76
N ASN A 268 -3.14 -27.07 15.97
CA ASN A 268 -2.89 -26.08 17.01
C ASN A 268 -1.99 -24.93 16.52
N SER A 269 -0.97 -25.24 15.71
CA SER A 269 -0.09 -24.22 15.13
C SER A 269 -0.84 -23.26 14.19
N MET A 270 -1.77 -23.76 13.38
CA MET A 270 -2.60 -22.93 12.51
C MET A 270 -3.55 -22.04 13.32
N ILE A 271 -4.14 -22.58 14.40
CA ILE A 271 -4.98 -21.81 15.33
C ILE A 271 -4.15 -20.68 15.96
N LEU A 272 -2.96 -20.98 16.48
CA LEU A 272 -2.08 -19.97 17.08
C LEU A 272 -1.72 -18.87 16.09
N VAL A 273 -1.40 -19.20 14.84
CA VAL A 273 -1.13 -18.19 13.80
C VAL A 273 -2.34 -17.29 13.55
N ASN A 274 -3.55 -17.84 13.49
CA ASN A 274 -4.77 -17.06 13.26
C ASN A 274 -5.18 -16.19 14.46
N VAL A 275 -4.86 -16.60 15.69
CA VAL A 275 -5.22 -15.84 16.90
C VAL A 275 -4.21 -14.72 17.19
N LEU A 276 -2.93 -14.94 16.85
CA LEU A 276 -1.85 -14.00 17.16
C LEU A 276 -1.63 -12.94 16.07
N GLN A 277 -2.23 -13.10 14.89
CA GLN A 277 -2.14 -12.15 13.76
C GLN A 277 -3.47 -11.45 13.55
#